data_AF-A0A2Y9I4X8-F1
#
_entry.id   AF-A0A2Y9I4X8-F1
#
_cell.length_a   1.000
_cell.length_b   1.000
_cell.length_c   1.000
_cell.angle_alpha   90.00
_cell.angle_beta   90.00
_cell.angle_gamma   90.00
#
_symmetry.space_group_name_H-M   'P 1'
#
loop_
_entity.id
_entity.type
_entity.pdbx_description
1 polymer ?
#
loop_
_entity_poly.entity_id
_entity_poly.type
_entity_poly.pdbx_seq_one_letter_code
_entity_poly.pdbx_strand_id
1 'polypeptide(L)'
;MWPQIRALQKAHPLLLHPGLGGKSVLTGGLDALEFIGKKTMNVLAESDPGFKRTKTLMERTVSLSQMLREAKEKEKERLAQQLTAERTAHYGMLFDEYQGLSHLEALEILSNESESKVQSFLASLNGEKLELLKNDLISIKDIFAAKEFENEENQEEQALEEKGEEFASMLTELLFELHVAATPDKLNKAMKKAYDWVEEDQTTMSINMVEELEENTTEEEKEEKSENPEEDKKEERRTKTVEEVYMLSIESLAEVTARCIEQLHKVAELILHGQEEEKPAQDQARVLIKLTTAMCKEVASLSKKFTNSLTTVGSDKKAEVLNPMINSVLLEGCNSTTYIQDALQLLLPVLQVSRIRTGCSEAQPEPGQTPSG
;
A
#
# COMPACT_ATOMS: atom_id res chain seq x y z
N MET A 1 52.41 -10.32 -46.41
CA MET A 1 52.42 -9.25 -47.42
C MET A 1 50.97 -8.90 -47.74
N TRP A 2 50.42 -7.90 -47.06
CA TRP A 2 49.26 -7.14 -47.58
C TRP A 2 49.81 -6.06 -48.51
N PRO A 3 49.03 -5.64 -49.52
CA PRO A 3 48.38 -4.35 -49.35
C PRO A 3 46.94 -4.27 -49.90
N GLN A 4 46.35 -3.13 -49.58
CA GLN A 4 44.95 -2.75 -49.50
C GLN A 4 44.42 -2.02 -50.75
N ILE A 5 43.09 -2.05 -50.90
CA ILE A 5 42.18 -0.94 -51.33
C ILE A 5 42.27 -0.45 -52.80
N ARG A 6 41.17 -0.55 -53.58
CA ARG A 6 40.18 0.56 -53.79
C ARG A 6 38.98 0.19 -54.71
N ALA A 7 37.80 0.48 -54.15
CA ALA A 7 36.48 0.85 -54.66
C ALA A 7 36.10 0.91 -56.17
N LEU A 8 34.95 0.27 -56.43
CA LEU A 8 33.70 0.75 -57.06
C LEU A 8 33.65 1.07 -58.57
N GLN A 9 32.85 0.28 -59.31
CA GLN A 9 31.93 0.84 -60.30
C GLN A 9 30.67 -0.02 -60.47
N LYS A 10 29.51 0.62 -60.27
CA LYS A 10 28.16 0.09 -60.50
C LYS A 10 27.88 -0.05 -61.99
N ALA A 11 27.19 -1.12 -62.37
CA ALA A 11 26.25 -1.13 -63.49
C ALA A 11 25.17 -2.23 -63.27
N HIS A 12 23.97 -1.80 -62.89
CA HIS A 12 22.69 -2.50 -63.16
C HIS A 12 22.18 -2.02 -64.55
N PRO A 13 21.09 -2.56 -65.16
CA PRO A 13 20.18 -3.63 -64.73
C PRO A 13 19.83 -4.66 -65.84
N LEU A 14 19.26 -5.81 -65.48
CA LEU A 14 18.23 -6.44 -66.31
C LEU A 14 16.99 -6.67 -65.45
N LEU A 15 15.93 -6.00 -65.88
CA LEU A 15 14.58 -5.97 -65.33
C LEU A 15 13.93 -7.36 -65.42
N LEU A 16 13.42 -7.84 -64.28
CA LEU A 16 12.32 -8.79 -64.25
C LEU A 16 11.20 -8.15 -63.41
N HIS A 17 10.01 -8.14 -63.99
CA HIS A 17 8.80 -7.47 -63.53
C HIS A 17 8.28 -7.99 -62.16
N PRO A 18 7.51 -7.17 -61.43
CA PRO A 18 7.06 -7.45 -60.07
C PRO A 18 5.81 -8.34 -60.07
N GLY A 19 5.91 -9.53 -59.47
CA GLY A 19 4.76 -10.32 -59.04
C GLY A 19 4.40 -10.00 -57.60
N LEU A 20 3.19 -9.48 -57.37
CA LEU A 20 2.60 -9.23 -56.06
C LEU A 20 2.59 -10.50 -55.18
N GLY A 21 2.85 -10.34 -53.87
CA GLY A 21 2.51 -11.35 -52.86
C GLY A 21 3.38 -11.25 -51.60
N GLY A 22 3.00 -10.39 -50.67
CA GLY A 22 3.68 -10.21 -49.38
C GLY A 22 3.76 -11.50 -48.56
N LYS A 23 4.93 -11.74 -47.95
CA LYS A 23 5.13 -12.81 -46.96
C LYS A 23 4.47 -12.37 -45.63
N SER A 24 3.22 -12.74 -45.41
CA SER A 24 2.61 -12.62 -44.08
C SER A 24 3.26 -13.62 -43.13
N VAL A 25 4.03 -13.13 -42.15
CA VAL A 25 4.52 -13.95 -41.05
C VAL A 25 3.31 -14.38 -40.22
N LEU A 26 3.04 -15.68 -40.15
CA LEU A 26 1.92 -16.25 -39.39
C LEU A 26 2.29 -16.22 -37.91
N THR A 27 1.60 -15.39 -37.12
CA THR A 27 1.94 -15.08 -35.73
C THR A 27 1.31 -16.04 -34.70
N GLY A 28 0.50 -17.02 -35.14
CA GLY A 28 -0.09 -18.01 -34.24
C GLY A 28 -0.68 -19.25 -34.94
N GLY A 29 -1.03 -20.28 -34.14
CA GLY A 29 -1.59 -21.54 -34.64
C GLY A 29 -2.96 -21.40 -35.30
N LEU A 30 -3.78 -20.45 -34.85
CA LEU A 30 -5.08 -20.15 -35.46
C LEU A 30 -4.93 -19.47 -36.83
N ASP A 31 -3.95 -18.56 -36.96
CA ASP A 31 -3.63 -17.88 -38.22
C ASP A 31 -3.08 -18.88 -39.25
N ALA A 32 -2.26 -19.83 -38.80
CA ALA A 32 -1.76 -20.91 -39.63
C ALA A 32 -2.88 -21.84 -40.13
N LEU A 33 -3.83 -22.18 -39.26
CA LEU A 33 -4.97 -23.03 -39.61
C LEU A 33 -5.91 -22.33 -40.61
N GLU A 34 -6.16 -21.04 -40.43
CA GLU A 34 -6.95 -20.23 -41.36
C GLU A 34 -6.26 -20.11 -42.73
N PHE A 35 -4.94 -19.90 -42.75
CA PHE A 35 -4.16 -19.83 -43.98
C PHE A 35 -4.23 -21.14 -44.77
N ILE A 36 -4.04 -22.28 -44.10
CA ILE A 36 -4.14 -23.60 -44.72
C ILE A 36 -5.57 -23.86 -45.23
N GLY A 37 -6.59 -23.53 -44.43
CA GLY A 37 -7.99 -23.66 -44.82
C GLY A 37 -8.34 -22.84 -46.07
N LYS A 38 -8.00 -21.55 -46.08
CA LYS A 38 -8.21 -20.66 -47.24
C LYS A 38 -7.47 -21.15 -48.48
N LYS A 39 -6.22 -21.57 -48.33
CA LYS A 39 -5.40 -22.05 -49.45
C LYS A 39 -5.96 -23.34 -50.05
N THR A 40 -6.38 -24.28 -49.21
CA THR A 40 -7.01 -25.54 -49.65
C THR A 40 -8.33 -25.26 -50.37
N MET A 41 -9.14 -24.36 -49.84
CA MET A 41 -10.44 -23.98 -50.42
C MET A 41 -10.29 -23.28 -51.78
N ASN A 42 -9.23 -22.49 -51.98
CA ASN A 42 -8.89 -21.90 -53.28
C ASN A 42 -8.53 -22.96 -54.31
N VAL A 43 -7.65 -23.90 -53.96
CA VAL A 43 -7.22 -24.98 -54.85
C VAL A 43 -8.39 -25.90 -55.24
N LEU A 44 -9.28 -26.21 -54.30
CA LEU A 44 -10.49 -27.00 -54.58
C LEU A 44 -11.48 -26.24 -55.47
N ALA A 45 -11.65 -24.93 -55.26
CA ALA A 45 -12.51 -24.10 -56.09
C ALA A 45 -11.98 -23.94 -57.53
N GLU A 46 -10.67 -24.00 -57.75
CA GLU A 46 -10.08 -24.00 -59.09
C GLU A 46 -10.36 -25.30 -59.86
N SER A 47 -10.52 -26.41 -59.13
CA SER A 47 -10.66 -27.76 -59.69
C SER A 47 -12.12 -28.21 -59.92
N ASP A 48 -13.10 -27.62 -59.21
CA ASP A 48 -14.53 -27.97 -59.33
C ASP A 48 -15.43 -26.70 -59.43
N PRO A 49 -16.12 -26.48 -60.56
CA PRO A 49 -17.07 -25.38 -60.73
C PRO A 49 -18.25 -25.39 -59.74
N GLY A 50 -18.67 -26.56 -59.26
CA GLY A 50 -19.70 -26.72 -58.23
C GLY A 50 -19.23 -26.21 -56.87
N PHE A 51 -17.98 -26.51 -56.51
CA PHE A 51 -17.36 -26.06 -55.27
C PHE A 51 -17.15 -24.54 -55.22
N LYS A 52 -16.98 -23.85 -56.35
CA LYS A 52 -16.92 -22.37 -56.41
C LYS A 52 -18.16 -21.71 -55.78
N ARG A 53 -19.35 -22.25 -56.06
CA ARG A 53 -20.61 -21.72 -55.49
C ARG A 53 -20.66 -21.92 -53.97
N THR A 54 -20.24 -23.10 -53.50
CA THR A 54 -20.15 -23.42 -52.07
C THR A 54 -19.13 -22.53 -51.35
N LYS A 55 -17.99 -22.26 -51.98
CA LYS A 55 -16.97 -21.34 -51.45
C LYS A 55 -17.52 -19.93 -51.26
N THR A 56 -18.18 -19.36 -52.27
CA THR A 56 -18.78 -18.02 -52.17
C THR A 56 -19.87 -17.94 -51.11
N LEU A 57 -20.60 -19.03 -50.85
CA LEU A 57 -21.60 -19.08 -49.78
C LEU A 57 -20.94 -19.09 -48.39
N MET A 58 -19.85 -19.84 -48.22
CA MET A 58 -19.12 -19.93 -46.96
C MET A 58 -18.33 -18.66 -46.63
N GLU A 59 -17.82 -17.93 -47.62
CA GLU A 59 -17.17 -16.62 -47.42
C GLU A 59 -18.12 -15.56 -46.85
N ARG A 60 -19.44 -15.76 -46.94
CA ARG A 60 -20.47 -14.89 -46.37
C ARG A 60 -20.80 -15.22 -44.91
N THR A 61 -20.21 -16.27 -44.36
CA THR A 61 -20.42 -16.69 -42.95
C THR A 61 -19.19 -16.34 -42.11
N VAL A 62 -19.39 -15.99 -40.84
CA VAL A 62 -18.28 -15.75 -39.89
C VAL A 62 -17.41 -17.00 -39.79
N SER A 63 -16.09 -16.82 -39.89
CA SER A 63 -15.17 -17.95 -39.85
C SER A 63 -15.04 -18.49 -38.42
N LEU A 64 -14.83 -19.81 -38.31
CA LEU A 64 -14.53 -20.44 -37.03
C LEU A 64 -13.26 -19.85 -36.39
N SER A 65 -12.26 -19.45 -37.19
CA SER A 65 -11.05 -18.79 -36.69
C SER A 65 -11.36 -17.44 -36.05
N GLN A 66 -12.28 -16.66 -36.62
CA GLN A 66 -12.72 -15.40 -36.05
C GLN A 66 -13.47 -15.63 -34.73
N MET A 67 -14.43 -16.57 -34.71
CA MET A 67 -15.19 -16.90 -33.50
C MET A 67 -14.29 -17.42 -32.36
N LEU A 68 -13.28 -18.25 -32.68
CA LEU A 68 -12.32 -18.76 -31.71
C LEU A 68 -11.38 -17.66 -31.18
N ARG A 69 -11.02 -16.68 -32.01
CA ARG A 69 -10.24 -15.52 -31.58
C ARG A 69 -11.05 -14.64 -30.65
N GLU A 70 -12.29 -14.31 -31.04
CA GLU A 70 -13.23 -13.53 -30.22
C GLU A 70 -13.54 -14.25 -28.89
N ALA A 71 -13.70 -15.57 -28.90
CA ALA A 71 -13.88 -16.35 -27.68
C ALA A 71 -12.63 -16.36 -26.78
N LYS A 72 -11.42 -16.48 -27.38
CA LYS A 72 -10.15 -16.39 -26.63
C LYS A 72 -9.95 -14.99 -26.03
N GLU A 73 -10.32 -13.95 -26.76
CA GLU A 73 -10.22 -12.56 -26.30
C GLU A 73 -11.23 -12.27 -25.18
N LYS A 74 -12.49 -12.70 -25.34
CA LYS A 74 -13.50 -12.64 -24.27
C LYS A 74 -13.10 -13.42 -23.02
N GLU A 75 -12.48 -14.58 -23.17
CA GLU A 75 -11.99 -15.35 -22.02
C GLU A 75 -10.79 -14.67 -21.35
N LYS A 76 -9.91 -14.04 -22.13
CA LYS A 76 -8.81 -13.22 -21.60
C LYS A 76 -9.33 -11.99 -20.87
N GLU A 77 -10.33 -11.31 -21.42
CA GLU A 77 -11.04 -10.21 -20.75
C GLU A 77 -11.73 -10.68 -19.48
N ARG A 78 -12.41 -11.84 -19.51
CA ARG A 78 -13.04 -12.44 -18.33
C ARG A 78 -12.02 -12.76 -17.24
N LEU A 79 -10.89 -13.37 -17.59
CA LEU A 79 -9.80 -13.66 -16.66
C LEU A 79 -9.17 -12.37 -16.10
N ALA A 80 -8.98 -11.35 -16.94
CA ALA A 80 -8.49 -10.04 -16.50
C ALA A 80 -9.48 -9.37 -15.53
N GLN A 81 -10.77 -9.40 -15.84
CA GLN A 81 -11.86 -8.90 -15.00
C GLN A 81 -11.94 -9.66 -13.67
N GLN A 82 -11.77 -10.98 -13.69
CA GLN A 82 -11.76 -11.84 -12.50
C GLN A 82 -10.55 -11.53 -11.60
N LEU A 83 -9.38 -11.25 -12.19
CA LEU A 83 -8.17 -10.82 -11.47
C LEU A 83 -8.34 -9.42 -10.84
N THR A 84 -9.02 -8.49 -11.52
CA THR A 84 -9.40 -7.19 -10.93
C THR A 84 -10.49 -7.30 -9.87
N ALA A 85 -11.42 -8.26 -10.01
CA ALA A 85 -12.46 -8.52 -9.02
C ALA A 85 -11.93 -9.27 -7.79
N GLU A 86 -10.90 -10.12 -7.93
CA GLU A 86 -10.16 -10.65 -6.78
C GLU A 86 -9.31 -9.56 -6.11
N ARG A 87 -8.79 -8.59 -6.86
CA ARG A 87 -8.23 -7.32 -6.34
C ARG A 87 -9.29 -6.30 -5.90
N THR A 88 -10.48 -6.72 -5.50
CA THR A 88 -11.30 -5.85 -4.64
C THR A 88 -10.44 -5.56 -3.41
N ALA A 89 -10.34 -4.30 -2.96
CA ALA A 89 -9.47 -3.90 -1.85
C ALA A 89 -9.85 -4.64 -0.55
N HIS A 90 -9.35 -5.85 -0.42
CA HIS A 90 -9.52 -6.65 0.75
C HIS A 90 -8.36 -6.26 1.66
N TYR A 91 -8.67 -5.45 2.66
CA TYR A 91 -7.70 -4.93 3.62
C TYR A 91 -6.70 -6.00 4.06
N GLY A 92 -7.17 -7.20 4.42
CA GLY A 92 -6.32 -8.31 4.85
C GLY A 92 -5.27 -8.76 3.82
N MET A 93 -5.58 -8.73 2.51
CA MET A 93 -4.59 -9.09 1.49
C MET A 93 -3.53 -7.99 1.33
N LEU A 94 -3.96 -6.73 1.28
CA LEU A 94 -3.05 -5.59 1.19
C LEU A 94 -2.17 -5.48 2.44
N PHE A 95 -2.73 -5.73 3.61
CA PHE A 95 -2.02 -5.75 4.87
C PHE A 95 -0.92 -6.84 4.87
N ASP A 96 -1.19 -8.02 4.32
CA ASP A 96 -0.18 -9.07 4.13
C ASP A 96 0.87 -8.70 3.08
N GLU A 97 0.49 -8.06 1.97
CA GLU A 97 1.42 -7.54 0.96
C GLU A 97 2.41 -6.51 1.55
N TYR A 98 1.94 -5.69 2.50
CA TYR A 98 2.78 -4.78 3.27
C TYR A 98 3.50 -5.45 4.46
N GLN A 99 3.43 -6.78 4.57
CA GLN A 99 4.08 -7.60 5.59
C GLN A 99 3.56 -7.37 7.02
N GLY A 100 2.35 -6.83 7.17
CA GLY A 100 1.74 -6.54 8.46
C GLY A 100 1.62 -7.79 9.35
N LEU A 101 1.16 -8.91 8.78
CA LEU A 101 1.07 -10.19 9.50
C LEU A 101 2.45 -10.71 9.90
N SER A 102 3.43 -10.66 8.99
CA SER A 102 4.80 -11.11 9.28
C SER A 102 5.43 -10.33 10.43
N HIS A 103 5.19 -9.01 10.51
CA HIS A 103 5.67 -8.19 11.62
C HIS A 103 4.95 -8.51 12.93
N LEU A 104 3.64 -8.78 12.92
CA LEU A 104 2.90 -9.24 14.10
C LEU A 104 3.42 -10.59 14.60
N GLU A 105 3.60 -11.56 13.71
CA GLU A 105 4.12 -12.90 14.05
C GLU A 105 5.54 -12.80 14.65
N ALA A 106 6.40 -11.98 14.04
CA ALA A 106 7.75 -11.76 14.57
C ALA A 106 7.71 -11.13 15.97
N LEU A 107 6.84 -10.13 16.17
CA LEU A 107 6.65 -9.49 17.47
C LEU A 107 6.06 -10.45 18.52
N GLU A 108 5.13 -11.33 18.14
CA GLU A 108 4.57 -12.36 18.99
C GLU A 108 5.63 -13.38 19.41
N ILE A 109 6.51 -13.80 18.50
CA ILE A 109 7.64 -14.68 18.81
C ILE A 109 8.56 -14.01 19.85
N LEU A 110 8.94 -12.75 19.64
CA LEU A 110 9.78 -11.99 20.58
C LEU A 110 9.10 -11.83 21.95
N SER A 111 7.80 -11.57 21.96
CA SER A 111 7.00 -11.46 23.18
C SER A 111 6.96 -12.77 23.96
N ASN A 112 6.63 -13.89 23.29
CA ASN A 112 6.57 -15.22 23.90
C ASN A 112 7.93 -15.70 24.43
N GLU A 113 9.01 -15.44 23.68
CA GLU A 113 10.37 -15.72 24.13
C GLU A 113 10.73 -14.87 25.37
N SER A 114 10.31 -13.60 25.37
CA SER A 114 10.54 -12.69 26.49
C SER A 114 9.75 -13.11 27.74
N GLU A 115 8.47 -13.46 27.59
CA GLU A 115 7.64 -13.96 28.69
C GLU A 115 8.25 -15.22 29.32
N SER A 116 8.70 -16.17 28.49
CA SER A 116 9.37 -17.39 28.97
C SER A 116 10.62 -17.07 29.80
N LYS A 117 11.40 -16.05 29.40
CA LYS A 117 12.57 -15.58 30.16
C LYS A 117 12.17 -14.93 31.49
N VAL A 118 11.12 -14.10 31.51
CA VAL A 118 10.58 -13.51 32.74
C VAL A 118 10.18 -14.62 33.71
N GLN A 119 9.40 -15.61 33.24
CA GLN A 119 8.95 -16.73 34.07
C GLN A 119 10.12 -17.57 34.61
N SER A 120 11.09 -17.91 33.76
CA SER A 120 12.29 -18.64 34.18
C SER A 120 13.10 -17.88 35.23
N PHE A 121 13.22 -16.55 35.10
CA PHE A 121 13.96 -15.73 36.05
C PHE A 121 13.23 -15.63 37.39
N LEU A 122 11.91 -15.40 37.38
CA LEU A 122 11.08 -15.40 38.58
C LEU A 122 11.14 -16.75 39.32
N ALA A 123 11.17 -17.87 38.60
CA ALA A 123 11.30 -19.20 39.20
C ALA A 123 12.67 -19.44 39.86
N SER A 124 13.72 -18.70 39.45
CA SER A 124 15.07 -18.81 40.02
C SER A 124 15.27 -17.99 41.29
N LEU A 125 14.38 -17.04 41.57
CA LEU A 125 14.43 -16.14 42.71
C LEU A 125 13.56 -16.65 43.87
N ASN A 126 13.89 -16.22 45.08
CA ASN A 126 13.10 -16.53 46.28
C ASN A 126 13.17 -15.38 47.30
N GLY A 127 12.26 -15.41 48.28
CA GLY A 127 12.22 -14.45 49.38
C GLY A 127 11.95 -13.01 48.93
N GLU A 128 12.59 -12.05 49.61
CA GLU A 128 12.35 -10.61 49.43
C GLU A 128 12.68 -10.11 48.02
N LYS A 129 13.75 -10.62 47.40
CA LYS A 129 14.14 -10.24 46.03
C LYS A 129 13.08 -10.59 44.99
N LEU A 130 12.41 -11.73 45.18
CA LEU A 130 11.32 -12.17 44.30
C LEU A 130 10.12 -11.23 44.40
N GLU A 131 9.73 -10.85 45.62
CA GLU A 131 8.57 -9.98 45.84
C GLU A 131 8.82 -8.55 45.34
N LEU A 132 10.03 -8.01 45.56
CA LEU A 132 10.42 -6.71 44.98
C LEU A 132 10.33 -6.74 43.45
N LEU A 133 10.92 -7.74 42.80
CA LEU A 133 10.87 -7.84 41.34
C LEU A 133 9.44 -8.01 40.82
N LYS A 134 8.60 -8.83 41.46
CA LYS A 134 7.19 -8.96 41.05
C LYS A 134 6.46 -7.62 41.12
N ASN A 135 6.65 -6.85 42.19
CA ASN A 135 6.03 -5.54 42.33
C ASN A 135 6.51 -4.57 41.24
N ASP A 136 7.81 -4.58 40.92
CA ASP A 136 8.36 -3.81 39.80
C ASP A 136 7.70 -4.22 38.46
N LEU A 137 7.62 -5.52 38.15
CA LEU A 137 7.02 -6.00 36.90
C LEU A 137 5.52 -5.74 36.81
N ILE A 138 4.80 -5.83 37.94
CA ILE A 138 3.38 -5.46 38.04
C ILE A 138 3.20 -3.98 37.76
N SER A 139 4.06 -3.11 38.32
CA SER A 139 3.95 -1.67 38.08
C SER A 139 4.13 -1.30 36.59
N ILE A 140 4.97 -2.03 35.85
CA ILE A 140 5.10 -1.87 34.40
C ILE A 140 3.82 -2.36 33.72
N LYS A 141 3.30 -3.53 34.09
CA LYS A 141 2.06 -4.08 33.54
C LYS A 141 0.86 -3.16 33.76
N ASP A 142 0.75 -2.54 34.94
CA ASP A 142 -0.33 -1.64 35.27
C ASP A 142 -0.34 -0.39 34.37
N ILE A 143 0.83 0.07 33.92
CA ILE A 143 0.93 1.16 32.94
C ILE A 143 0.31 0.75 31.60
N PHE A 144 0.55 -0.48 31.11
CA PHE A 144 -0.07 -0.99 29.88
C PHE A 144 -1.57 -1.27 30.03
N ALA A 145 -2.03 -1.59 31.25
CA ALA A 145 -3.43 -1.85 31.56
C ALA A 145 -4.25 -0.57 31.82
N ALA A 146 -3.58 0.54 32.12
CA ALA A 146 -4.23 1.82 32.35
C ALA A 146 -4.91 2.29 31.06
N LYS A 147 -6.23 2.09 30.97
CA LYS A 147 -7.12 2.64 29.93
C LYS A 147 -7.17 4.18 29.92
N GLU A 148 -6.36 4.85 30.72
CA GLU A 148 -6.50 6.28 31.07
C GLU A 148 -5.90 7.27 30.06
N PHE A 149 -5.51 6.83 28.86
CA PHE A 149 -5.22 7.76 27.76
C PHE A 149 -6.41 7.96 26.81
N GLU A 150 -7.56 7.30 27.06
CA GLU A 150 -8.83 7.55 26.37
C GLU A 150 -9.54 8.84 26.87
N ASN A 151 -9.10 9.46 27.97
CA ASN A 151 -9.82 10.59 28.60
C ASN A 151 -9.25 12.00 28.32
N GLU A 152 -8.38 12.16 27.33
CA GLU A 152 -8.17 13.47 26.69
C GLU A 152 -9.24 13.76 25.60
N GLU A 153 -10.30 12.95 25.53
CA GLU A 153 -11.47 13.15 24.66
C GLU A 153 -12.47 14.22 25.13
N ASN A 154 -12.08 15.13 26.03
CA ASN A 154 -12.89 16.32 26.39
C ASN A 154 -12.25 17.65 26.00
N GLN A 155 -11.41 17.65 24.96
CA GLN A 155 -11.20 18.85 24.14
C GLN A 155 -11.84 18.64 22.77
N GLU A 156 -13.16 18.53 22.76
CA GLU A 156 -13.91 19.05 21.62
C GLU A 156 -13.55 20.54 21.47
N GLU A 157 -13.37 20.97 20.22
CA GLU A 157 -13.15 22.37 19.80
C GLU A 157 -11.71 22.92 19.81
N GLN A 158 -10.79 22.23 19.13
CA GLN A 158 -9.89 22.84 18.12
C GLN A 158 -9.01 21.76 17.49
N ALA A 159 -9.63 20.83 16.75
CA ALA A 159 -8.88 20.09 15.73
C ALA A 159 -8.57 21.08 14.60
N LEU A 160 -7.53 21.90 14.79
CA LEU A 160 -6.74 22.30 13.63
C LEU A 160 -6.37 20.98 12.97
N GLU A 161 -6.66 20.81 11.70
CA GLU A 161 -6.32 19.59 10.98
C GLU A 161 -4.80 19.36 11.14
N GLU A 162 -4.42 18.45 12.05
CA GLU A 162 -3.02 18.09 12.26
C GLU A 162 -2.52 17.58 10.91
N LYS A 163 -1.55 18.29 10.35
CA LYS A 163 -0.95 17.93 9.07
C LYS A 163 -0.09 16.70 9.30
N GLY A 164 0.03 15.82 8.31
CA GLY A 164 0.94 14.67 8.39
C GLY A 164 2.41 15.04 8.73
N GLU A 165 2.81 16.30 8.53
CA GLU A 165 4.13 16.83 8.96
C GLU A 165 4.27 16.98 10.49
N GLU A 166 3.17 17.29 11.19
CA GLU A 166 3.12 17.40 12.66
C GLU A 166 3.25 16.02 13.29
N PHE A 167 2.52 15.04 12.76
CA PHE A 167 2.65 13.63 13.15
C PHE A 167 4.09 13.12 12.98
N ALA A 168 4.72 13.38 11.82
CA ALA A 168 6.09 12.92 11.56
C ALA A 168 7.10 13.47 12.58
N SER A 169 6.91 14.72 13.02
CA SER A 169 7.74 15.39 14.02
C SER A 169 7.50 14.80 15.41
N MET A 170 6.24 14.65 15.82
CA MET A 170 5.85 14.05 17.10
C MET A 170 6.36 12.61 17.22
N LEU A 171 6.19 11.80 16.17
CA LEU A 171 6.64 10.41 16.13
C LEU A 171 8.16 10.31 16.29
N THR A 172 8.89 11.21 15.63
CA THR A 172 10.35 11.28 15.74
C THR A 172 10.77 11.67 17.15
N GLU A 173 10.11 12.67 17.76
CA GLU A 173 10.37 13.08 19.14
C GLU A 173 10.12 11.95 20.14
N LEU A 174 9.01 11.21 20.00
CA LEU A 174 8.70 10.08 20.88
C LEU A 174 9.71 8.93 20.75
N LEU A 175 10.21 8.65 19.53
CA LEU A 175 11.25 7.64 19.32
C LEU A 175 12.60 8.07 19.91
N PHE A 176 12.94 9.36 19.82
CA PHE A 176 14.09 9.92 20.55
C PHE A 176 13.88 9.86 22.07
N GLU A 177 12.67 10.19 22.54
CA GLU A 177 12.31 10.12 23.97
C GLU A 177 12.43 8.69 24.49
N LEU A 178 12.14 7.68 23.67
CA LEU A 178 12.28 6.27 24.02
C LEU A 178 13.76 5.82 24.12
N HIS A 179 14.69 6.61 23.60
CA HIS A 179 16.14 6.33 23.53
C HIS A 179 16.45 5.03 22.80
N VAL A 180 15.70 4.76 21.73
CA VAL A 180 16.00 3.68 20.78
C VAL A 180 16.42 4.29 19.46
N ALA A 181 17.45 3.74 18.84
CA ALA A 181 17.95 4.18 17.52
C ALA A 181 17.02 3.71 16.38
N ALA A 182 15.73 4.04 16.46
CA ALA A 182 14.72 3.73 15.47
C ALA A 182 14.34 4.99 14.70
N THR A 183 14.32 4.92 13.36
CA THR A 183 13.84 6.01 12.51
C THR A 183 12.47 5.65 11.92
N PRO A 184 11.49 6.57 11.95
CA PRO A 184 10.14 6.30 11.45
C PRO A 184 9.98 6.48 9.92
N ASP A 185 11.07 6.42 9.15
CA ASP A 185 11.10 6.88 7.75
C ASP A 185 10.02 6.24 6.86
N LYS A 186 9.80 4.93 7.01
CA LYS A 186 8.81 4.19 6.22
C LYS A 186 7.38 4.57 6.61
N LEU A 187 7.11 4.74 7.90
CA LEU A 187 5.80 5.15 8.41
C LEU A 187 5.50 6.58 7.99
N ASN A 188 6.45 7.50 8.16
CA ASN A 188 6.33 8.89 7.71
C ASN A 188 6.08 8.98 6.20
N LYS A 189 6.76 8.14 5.41
CA LYS A 189 6.54 8.08 3.95
C LYS A 189 5.14 7.58 3.59
N ALA A 190 4.66 6.52 4.26
CA ALA A 190 3.32 5.99 4.02
C ALA A 190 2.23 7.01 4.41
N MET A 191 2.37 7.66 5.57
CA MET A 191 1.47 8.72 6.00
C MET A 191 1.48 9.89 5.01
N LYS A 192 2.66 10.39 4.64
CA LYS A 192 2.77 11.47 3.65
C LYS A 192 2.10 11.10 2.32
N LYS A 193 2.36 9.90 1.79
CA LYS A 193 1.70 9.40 0.57
C LYS A 193 0.16 9.43 0.71
N ALA A 194 -0.37 9.00 1.85
CA ALA A 194 -1.80 9.00 2.11
C ALA A 194 -2.40 10.41 2.18
N TYR A 195 -1.71 11.35 2.83
CA TYR A 195 -2.14 12.75 2.94
C TYR A 195 -2.01 13.53 1.64
N ASP A 196 -0.89 13.40 0.92
CA ASP A 196 -0.68 14.06 -0.37
C ASP A 196 -1.84 13.70 -1.32
N TRP A 197 -2.32 12.46 -1.28
CA TRP A 197 -3.46 12.01 -2.08
C TRP A 197 -4.80 12.65 -1.68
N VAL A 198 -5.05 12.82 -0.38
CA VAL A 198 -6.27 13.48 0.14
C VAL A 198 -6.27 14.98 -0.25
N GLU A 199 -5.11 15.63 -0.17
CA GLU A 199 -4.97 17.06 -0.50
C GLU A 199 -5.10 17.33 -2.00
N GLU A 200 -4.57 16.43 -2.85
CA GLU A 200 -4.79 16.46 -4.29
C GLU A 200 -6.28 16.39 -4.65
N ASP A 201 -7.07 15.60 -3.92
CA ASP A 201 -8.53 15.50 -4.10
C ASP A 201 -9.24 16.82 -3.72
N GLN A 202 -8.92 17.40 -2.56
CA GLN A 202 -9.51 18.67 -2.11
C GLN A 202 -9.15 19.85 -3.03
N THR A 203 -7.91 19.87 -3.53
CA THR A 203 -7.42 20.95 -4.40
C THR A 203 -8.02 20.85 -5.81
N THR A 204 -8.13 19.64 -6.37
CA THR A 204 -8.74 19.43 -7.70
C THR A 204 -10.23 19.76 -7.70
N MET A 205 -10.94 19.48 -6.61
CA MET A 205 -12.36 19.83 -6.48
C MET A 205 -12.61 21.33 -6.25
N SER A 206 -11.75 22.00 -5.48
CA SER A 206 -11.86 23.45 -5.28
C SER A 206 -11.72 24.24 -6.59
N ILE A 207 -10.89 23.75 -7.52
CA ILE A 207 -10.71 24.34 -8.85
C ILE A 207 -11.95 24.09 -9.73
N ASN A 208 -12.51 22.87 -9.72
CA ASN A 208 -13.69 22.55 -10.52
C ASN A 208 -14.95 23.32 -10.09
N MET A 209 -15.14 23.54 -8.78
CA MET A 209 -16.25 24.38 -8.29
C MET A 209 -16.14 25.84 -8.73
N VAL A 210 -14.91 26.36 -8.86
CA VAL A 210 -14.68 27.73 -9.37
C VAL A 210 -14.97 27.79 -10.88
N GLU A 211 -14.57 26.78 -11.65
CA GLU A 211 -14.88 26.71 -13.08
C GLU A 211 -16.38 26.59 -13.36
N GLU A 212 -17.15 25.79 -12.59
CA GLU A 212 -18.62 25.70 -12.74
C GLU A 212 -19.37 26.98 -12.33
N LEU A 213 -18.79 27.79 -11.43
CA LEU A 213 -19.34 29.08 -11.02
C LEU A 213 -19.06 30.20 -12.05
N GLU A 214 -17.91 30.16 -12.71
CA GLU A 214 -17.56 31.13 -13.77
C GLU A 214 -18.33 30.85 -15.07
N GLU A 215 -18.69 29.60 -15.38
CA GLU A 215 -19.47 29.27 -16.58
C GLU A 215 -20.94 29.71 -16.51
N ASN A 216 -21.46 30.05 -15.31
CA ASN A 216 -22.86 30.45 -15.10
C ASN A 216 -23.12 31.97 -15.08
N THR A 217 -22.15 32.83 -15.39
CA THR A 217 -22.33 34.30 -15.28
C THR A 217 -22.10 35.15 -16.52
N THR A 218 -21.92 34.59 -17.72
CA THR A 218 -21.82 35.43 -18.94
C THR A 218 -22.52 34.84 -20.17
N GLU A 219 -23.84 34.95 -20.19
CA GLU A 219 -24.56 35.11 -21.46
C GLU A 219 -24.57 36.60 -21.81
N GLU A 220 -23.75 37.03 -22.78
CA GLU A 220 -24.14 37.94 -23.89
C GLU A 220 -22.93 38.41 -24.75
N GLU A 221 -23.06 38.11 -26.05
CA GLU A 221 -22.53 38.81 -27.25
C GLU A 221 -21.05 38.74 -27.70
N LYS A 222 -20.91 38.06 -28.86
CA LYS A 222 -20.27 38.46 -30.14
C LYS A 222 -18.89 37.90 -30.55
N GLU A 223 -18.91 37.43 -31.80
CA GLU A 223 -17.85 36.91 -32.66
C GLU A 223 -16.68 37.89 -32.87
N GLU A 224 -15.43 37.39 -32.89
CA GLU A 224 -14.56 37.44 -34.08
C GLU A 224 -13.32 36.55 -33.92
N LYS A 225 -12.92 35.93 -35.04
CA LYS A 225 -11.79 35.00 -35.21
C LYS A 225 -10.42 35.60 -34.84
N SER A 226 -9.55 34.77 -34.29
CA SER A 226 -8.14 34.71 -34.74
C SER A 226 -7.53 33.33 -34.46
N GLU A 227 -6.96 32.73 -35.51
CA GLU A 227 -6.24 31.45 -35.49
C GLU A 227 -4.80 31.68 -35.00
N ASN A 228 -4.37 30.92 -33.98
CA ASN A 228 -3.02 30.35 -33.95
C ASN A 228 -2.97 29.15 -32.98
N PRO A 229 -2.40 27.99 -33.37
CA PRO A 229 -2.28 26.82 -32.50
C PRO A 229 -0.91 26.82 -31.81
N GLU A 230 -0.88 27.16 -30.52
CA GLU A 230 0.23 26.75 -29.65
C GLU A 230 -0.22 25.56 -28.81
N GLU A 231 0.57 24.49 -28.92
CA GLU A 231 0.42 23.22 -28.23
C GLU A 231 0.57 23.42 -26.72
N ASP A 232 -0.53 23.75 -26.04
CA ASP A 232 -0.64 23.50 -24.61
C ASP A 232 -1.14 22.07 -24.42
N LYS A 233 -0.28 21.22 -23.88
CA LYS A 233 -0.68 19.92 -23.33
C LYS A 233 -1.58 20.18 -22.13
N LYS A 234 -2.87 20.42 -22.40
CA LYS A 234 -3.92 20.34 -21.41
C LYS A 234 -3.98 18.88 -20.97
N GLU A 235 -3.24 18.56 -19.92
CA GLU A 235 -3.36 17.31 -19.20
C GLU A 235 -4.82 17.24 -18.73
N GLU A 236 -5.59 16.40 -19.41
CA GLU A 236 -7.01 16.17 -19.14
C GLU A 236 -7.11 15.61 -17.71
N ARG A 237 -7.29 16.50 -16.72
CA ARG A 237 -7.40 16.14 -15.31
C ARG A 237 -8.63 15.27 -15.12
N ARG A 238 -8.43 13.95 -15.02
CA ARG A 238 -9.48 12.98 -14.71
C ARG A 238 -10.05 13.27 -13.32
N THR A 239 -11.37 13.39 -13.24
CA THR A 239 -12.10 13.28 -11.97
C THR A 239 -11.97 11.83 -11.47
N LYS A 240 -11.54 11.65 -10.21
CA LYS A 240 -11.38 10.33 -9.59
C LYS A 240 -12.75 9.68 -9.39
N THR A 241 -12.86 8.37 -9.61
CA THR A 241 -14.12 7.66 -9.35
C THR A 241 -14.25 7.29 -7.86
N VAL A 242 -15.48 7.05 -7.39
CA VAL A 242 -15.74 6.62 -6.00
C VAL A 242 -15.01 5.32 -5.69
N GLU A 243 -14.94 4.40 -6.66
CA GLU A 243 -14.23 3.13 -6.53
C GLU A 243 -12.71 3.34 -6.39
N GLU A 244 -12.11 4.26 -7.16
CA GLU A 244 -10.68 4.58 -7.04
C GLU A 244 -10.36 5.15 -5.65
N VAL A 245 -11.22 6.04 -5.16
CA VAL A 245 -11.09 6.65 -3.82
C VAL A 245 -11.21 5.59 -2.73
N TYR A 246 -12.17 4.67 -2.86
CA TYR A 246 -12.35 3.56 -1.92
C TYR A 246 -11.12 2.65 -1.89
N MET A 247 -10.63 2.23 -3.06
CA MET A 247 -9.46 1.35 -3.18
C MET A 247 -8.21 1.97 -2.52
N LEU A 248 -7.96 3.27 -2.79
CA LEU A 248 -6.81 3.99 -2.23
C LEU A 248 -6.93 4.21 -0.73
N SER A 249 -8.15 4.39 -0.23
CA SER A 249 -8.43 4.50 1.21
C SER A 249 -8.05 3.20 1.93
N ILE A 250 -8.50 2.05 1.43
CA ILE A 250 -8.22 0.76 2.04
C ILE A 250 -6.74 0.38 1.91
N GLU A 251 -6.10 0.64 0.75
CA GLU A 251 -4.66 0.41 0.56
C GLU A 251 -3.82 1.25 1.53
N SER A 252 -4.16 2.54 1.68
CA SER A 252 -3.43 3.44 2.56
C SER A 252 -3.58 3.04 4.03
N LEU A 253 -4.79 2.66 4.47
CA LEU A 253 -5.00 2.15 5.82
C LEU A 253 -4.18 0.87 6.07
N ALA A 254 -4.18 -0.07 5.13
CA ALA A 254 -3.39 -1.30 5.25
C ALA A 254 -1.88 -1.03 5.29
N GLU A 255 -1.37 -0.17 4.40
CA GLU A 255 0.05 0.21 4.37
C GLU A 255 0.47 0.88 5.68
N VAL A 256 -0.26 1.91 6.10
CA VAL A 256 0.02 2.65 7.34
C VAL A 256 0.01 1.73 8.55
N THR A 257 -1.00 0.86 8.67
CA THR A 257 -1.09 -0.08 9.80
C THR A 257 0.11 -1.03 9.84
N ALA A 258 0.48 -1.60 8.70
CA ALA A 258 1.64 -2.46 8.60
C ALA A 258 2.94 -1.72 8.98
N ARG A 259 3.09 -0.45 8.59
CA ARG A 259 4.25 0.37 8.98
C ARG A 259 4.24 0.75 10.47
N CYS A 260 3.09 0.96 11.09
CA CYS A 260 2.99 1.13 12.54
C CYS A 260 3.47 -0.12 13.28
N ILE A 261 3.03 -1.31 12.87
CA ILE A 261 3.47 -2.57 13.47
C ILE A 261 4.95 -2.82 13.20
N GLU A 262 5.45 -2.58 11.98
CA GLU A 262 6.88 -2.65 11.66
C GLU A 262 7.71 -1.78 12.60
N GLN A 263 7.23 -0.56 12.89
CA GLN A 263 7.88 0.36 13.82
C GLN A 263 7.92 -0.20 15.24
N LEU A 264 6.81 -0.75 15.74
CA LEU A 264 6.76 -1.37 17.07
C LEU A 264 7.64 -2.63 17.15
N HIS A 265 7.67 -3.43 16.09
CA HIS A 265 8.57 -4.58 15.98
C HIS A 265 10.04 -4.14 16.04
N LYS A 266 10.42 -3.09 15.30
CA LYS A 266 11.77 -2.52 15.34
C LYS A 266 12.15 -2.01 16.73
N VAL A 267 11.20 -1.35 17.40
CA VAL A 267 11.37 -0.89 18.77
C VAL A 267 11.60 -2.06 19.72
N ALA A 268 10.84 -3.16 19.57
CA ALA A 268 11.02 -4.38 20.37
C ALA A 268 12.45 -4.96 20.22
N GLU A 269 12.93 -5.08 18.98
CA GLU A 269 14.28 -5.56 18.68
C GLU A 269 15.35 -4.68 19.36
N LEU A 270 15.18 -3.36 19.29
CA LEU A 270 16.13 -2.40 19.85
C LEU A 270 16.13 -2.39 21.39
N ILE A 271 14.95 -2.52 22.02
CA ILE A 271 14.85 -2.67 23.48
C ILE A 271 15.56 -3.95 23.95
N LEU A 272 15.44 -5.05 23.20
CA LEU A 272 16.06 -6.33 23.58
C LEU A 272 17.58 -6.38 23.36
N HIS A 273 18.12 -5.62 22.39
CA HIS A 273 19.52 -5.74 21.98
C HIS A 273 20.34 -4.45 22.17
N GLY A 274 19.72 -3.38 22.68
CA GLY A 274 20.39 -2.14 23.05
C GLY A 274 21.50 -2.35 24.08
N GLN A 275 22.54 -1.52 24.02
CA GLN A 275 23.73 -1.67 24.86
C GLN A 275 23.61 -0.96 26.22
N GLU A 276 22.77 0.07 26.36
CA GLU A 276 22.61 0.86 27.59
C GLU A 276 21.13 1.17 27.86
N GLU A 277 20.68 0.98 29.11
CA GLU A 277 19.37 1.47 29.57
C GLU A 277 19.50 2.94 29.95
N GLU A 278 19.06 3.84 29.07
CA GLU A 278 19.11 5.28 29.31
C GLU A 278 17.90 5.79 30.12
N LYS A 279 16.81 5.00 30.17
CA LYS A 279 15.56 5.35 30.87
C LYS A 279 14.96 4.18 31.62
N PRO A 280 14.35 4.41 32.80
CA PRO A 280 13.62 3.39 33.52
C PRO A 280 12.52 2.74 32.65
N ALA A 281 12.37 1.42 32.75
CA ALA A 281 11.33 0.67 32.04
C ALA A 281 9.91 1.25 32.20
N GLN A 282 9.56 1.85 33.34
CA GLN A 282 8.26 2.51 33.53
C GLN A 282 8.09 3.75 32.64
N ASP A 283 9.15 4.54 32.45
CA ASP A 283 9.12 5.72 31.58
C ASP A 283 9.06 5.30 30.12
N GLN A 284 9.83 4.26 29.74
CA GLN A 284 9.72 3.64 28.42
C GLN A 284 8.30 3.13 28.14
N ALA A 285 7.63 2.50 29.11
CA ALA A 285 6.24 2.06 28.98
C ALA A 285 5.30 3.24 28.68
N ARG A 286 5.45 4.37 29.37
CA ARG A 286 4.63 5.58 29.13
C ARG A 286 4.88 6.17 27.74
N VAL A 287 6.13 6.21 27.30
CA VAL A 287 6.48 6.69 25.95
C VAL A 287 5.91 5.76 24.87
N LEU A 288 5.98 4.44 25.06
CA LEU A 288 5.37 3.46 24.15
C LEU A 288 3.86 3.66 24.02
N ILE A 289 3.16 3.92 25.12
CA ILE A 289 1.72 4.20 25.09
C ILE A 289 1.43 5.49 24.33
N LYS A 290 2.19 6.57 24.57
CA LYS A 290 2.05 7.83 23.82
C LYS A 290 2.29 7.60 22.32
N LEU A 291 3.33 6.86 21.98
CA LEU A 291 3.71 6.50 20.61
C LEU A 291 2.56 5.80 19.89
N THR A 292 2.00 4.74 20.49
CA THR A 292 0.90 3.99 19.88
C THR A 292 -0.41 4.76 19.89
N THR A 293 -0.65 5.61 20.88
CA THR A 293 -1.81 6.50 20.92
C THR A 293 -1.75 7.50 19.75
N ALA A 294 -0.58 8.11 19.51
CA ALA A 294 -0.38 8.99 18.36
C ALA A 294 -0.61 8.25 17.04
N MET A 295 -0.08 7.03 16.88
CA MET A 295 -0.34 6.19 15.69
C MET A 295 -1.83 5.90 15.50
N CYS A 296 -2.57 5.55 16.55
CA CYS A 296 -4.01 5.27 16.47
C CYS A 296 -4.82 6.53 16.13
N LYS A 297 -4.50 7.68 16.74
CA LYS A 297 -5.13 8.97 16.44
C LYS A 297 -4.93 9.34 14.96
N GLU A 298 -3.72 9.13 14.45
CA GLU A 298 -3.39 9.42 13.06
C GLU A 298 -4.17 8.53 12.08
N VAL A 299 -4.25 7.23 12.36
CA VAL A 299 -5.07 6.28 11.57
C VAL A 299 -6.54 6.67 11.59
N ALA A 300 -7.07 7.08 12.75
CA ALA A 300 -8.46 7.54 12.87
C ALA A 300 -8.71 8.85 12.09
N SER A 301 -7.78 9.80 12.15
CA SER A 301 -7.81 11.04 11.37
C SER A 301 -7.83 10.76 9.87
N LEU A 302 -6.96 9.86 9.42
CA LEU A 302 -6.87 9.45 8.01
C LEU A 302 -8.15 8.74 7.55
N SER A 303 -8.67 7.80 8.35
CA SER A 303 -9.96 7.14 8.07
C SER A 303 -11.08 8.17 7.92
N LYS A 304 -11.15 9.18 8.79
CA LYS A 304 -12.14 10.25 8.70
C LYS A 304 -11.97 11.05 7.39
N LYS A 305 -10.75 11.45 7.05
CA LYS A 305 -10.44 12.16 5.79
C LYS A 305 -10.84 11.34 4.55
N PHE A 306 -10.58 10.04 4.55
CA PHE A 306 -11.04 9.13 3.48
C PHE A 306 -12.55 9.03 3.39
N THR A 307 -13.27 8.89 4.51
CA THR A 307 -14.74 8.88 4.49
C THR A 307 -15.33 10.21 4.00
N ASN A 308 -14.69 11.34 4.32
CA ASN A 308 -15.09 12.64 3.81
C ASN A 308 -14.88 12.74 2.29
N SER A 309 -13.71 12.34 1.79
CA SER A 309 -13.42 12.31 0.34
C SER A 309 -14.41 11.41 -0.41
N LEU A 310 -14.69 10.21 0.09
CA LEU A 310 -15.72 9.32 -0.46
C LEU A 310 -17.11 9.97 -0.51
N THR A 311 -17.49 10.68 0.56
CA THR A 311 -18.78 11.36 0.63
C THR A 311 -18.88 12.49 -0.39
N THR A 312 -17.81 13.24 -0.59
CA THR A 312 -17.75 14.35 -1.55
C THR A 312 -17.78 13.83 -2.99
N VAL A 313 -16.88 12.90 -3.34
CA VAL A 313 -16.78 12.30 -4.69
C VAL A 313 -18.04 11.53 -5.04
N GLY A 314 -18.67 10.88 -4.07
CA GLY A 314 -19.87 10.08 -4.23
C GLY A 314 -21.19 10.83 -4.02
N SER A 315 -21.18 12.16 -3.98
CA SER A 315 -22.38 12.97 -3.70
C SER A 315 -23.53 12.75 -4.70
N ASP A 316 -23.22 12.32 -5.92
CA ASP A 316 -24.17 11.94 -6.96
C ASP A 316 -24.68 10.48 -6.85
N LYS A 317 -24.03 9.65 -6.01
CA LYS A 317 -24.35 8.22 -5.87
C LYS A 317 -25.48 7.98 -4.89
N LYS A 318 -26.18 6.87 -5.11
CA LYS A 318 -27.18 6.38 -4.16
C LYS A 318 -26.50 5.91 -2.88
N ALA A 319 -27.12 6.20 -1.73
CA ALA A 319 -26.66 5.75 -0.42
C ALA A 319 -26.44 4.23 -0.31
N GLU A 320 -27.25 3.42 -1.02
CA GLU A 320 -27.11 1.95 -1.07
C GLU A 320 -25.78 1.48 -1.66
N VAL A 321 -25.14 2.31 -2.49
CA VAL A 321 -23.82 2.03 -3.11
C VAL A 321 -22.69 2.65 -2.29
N LEU A 322 -22.89 3.89 -1.83
CA LEU A 322 -21.85 4.65 -1.13
C LEU A 322 -21.65 4.21 0.33
N ASN A 323 -22.74 3.97 1.08
CA ASN A 323 -22.66 3.66 2.51
C ASN A 323 -21.84 2.38 2.80
N PRO A 324 -21.95 1.29 2.02
CA PRO A 324 -21.08 0.13 2.21
C PRO A 324 -19.59 0.45 2.12
N MET A 325 -19.18 1.33 1.19
CA MET A 325 -17.77 1.73 1.03
C MET A 325 -17.31 2.58 2.21
N ILE A 326 -18.11 3.56 2.64
CA ILE A 326 -17.83 4.40 3.82
C ILE A 326 -17.72 3.53 5.08
N ASN A 327 -18.69 2.66 5.31
CA ASN A 327 -18.70 1.77 6.47
C ASN A 327 -17.50 0.81 6.46
N SER A 328 -17.08 0.34 5.27
CA SER A 328 -15.89 -0.48 5.13
C SER A 328 -14.62 0.29 5.48
N VAL A 329 -14.44 1.53 4.99
CA VAL A 329 -13.28 2.35 5.37
C VAL A 329 -13.24 2.60 6.88
N LEU A 330 -14.38 2.93 7.49
CA LEU A 330 -14.46 3.13 8.94
C LEU A 330 -14.14 1.85 9.72
N LEU A 331 -14.68 0.71 9.30
CA LEU A 331 -14.40 -0.59 9.91
C LEU A 331 -12.91 -0.93 9.83
N GLU A 332 -12.30 -0.76 8.66
CA GLU A 332 -10.86 -1.05 8.52
C GLU A 332 -9.99 -0.03 9.26
N GLY A 333 -10.44 1.22 9.40
CA GLY A 333 -9.82 2.20 10.31
C GLY A 333 -9.85 1.71 11.76
N CYS A 334 -10.99 1.22 12.25
CA CYS A 334 -11.08 0.61 13.58
C CYS A 334 -10.18 -0.62 13.72
N ASN A 335 -10.23 -1.57 12.77
CA ASN A 335 -9.38 -2.76 12.78
C ASN A 335 -7.89 -2.38 12.83
N SER A 336 -7.49 -1.37 12.07
CA SER A 336 -6.13 -0.83 12.06
C SER A 336 -5.68 -0.38 13.45
N THR A 337 -6.54 0.37 14.16
CA THR A 337 -6.23 0.78 15.54
C THR A 337 -6.13 -0.40 16.50
N THR A 338 -6.99 -1.42 16.36
CA THR A 338 -6.92 -2.64 17.17
C THR A 338 -5.62 -3.40 16.93
N TYR A 339 -5.18 -3.57 15.68
CA TYR A 339 -3.90 -4.21 15.37
C TYR A 339 -2.70 -3.49 16.01
N ILE A 340 -2.70 -2.14 16.01
CA ILE A 340 -1.65 -1.34 16.64
C ILE A 340 -1.68 -1.49 18.17
N GLN A 341 -2.87 -1.49 18.77
CA GLN A 341 -3.04 -1.70 20.22
C GLN A 341 -2.64 -3.11 20.66
N ASP A 342 -2.96 -4.14 19.87
CA ASP A 342 -2.56 -5.51 20.15
C ASP A 342 -1.04 -5.66 20.05
N ALA A 343 -0.41 -5.04 19.04
CA ALA A 343 1.04 -4.98 18.91
C ALA A 343 1.72 -4.28 20.12
N LEU A 344 1.11 -3.24 20.69
CA LEU A 344 1.58 -2.64 21.94
C LEU A 344 1.62 -3.67 23.07
N GLN A 345 0.58 -4.48 23.24
CA GLN A 345 0.53 -5.47 24.34
C GLN A 345 1.67 -6.49 24.25
N LEU A 346 2.13 -6.81 23.03
CA LEU A 346 3.27 -7.69 22.81
C LEU A 346 4.62 -7.08 23.25
N LEU A 347 4.69 -5.76 23.46
CA LEU A 347 5.89 -5.10 23.99
C LEU A 347 6.04 -5.21 25.51
N LEU A 348 4.98 -5.58 26.24
CA LEU A 348 5.03 -5.67 27.70
C LEU A 348 6.07 -6.72 28.16
N PRO A 349 6.05 -7.99 27.70
CA PRO A 349 7.06 -8.96 28.11
C PRO A 349 8.48 -8.57 27.67
N VAL A 350 8.61 -7.93 26.50
CA VAL A 350 9.88 -7.42 25.97
C VAL A 350 10.50 -6.42 26.94
N LEU A 351 9.71 -5.45 27.40
CA LEU A 351 10.15 -4.42 28.34
C LEU A 351 10.47 -5.00 29.73
N GLN A 352 9.68 -5.96 30.19
CA GLN A 352 9.93 -6.68 31.45
C GLN A 352 11.27 -7.44 31.42
N VAL A 353 11.62 -8.09 30.29
CA VAL A 353 12.94 -8.73 30.14
C VAL A 353 14.07 -7.72 30.15
N SER A 354 13.89 -6.58 29.48
CA SER A 354 14.89 -5.49 29.50
C SER A 354 15.18 -5.06 30.93
N ARG A 355 14.15 -4.76 31.73
CA ARG A 355 14.27 -4.41 33.15
C ARG A 355 15.02 -5.45 33.97
N ILE A 356 14.72 -6.73 33.77
CA ILE A 356 15.38 -7.85 34.47
C ILE A 356 16.89 -7.87 34.15
N ARG A 357 17.26 -7.70 32.88
CA ARG A 357 18.66 -7.74 32.44
C ARG A 357 19.48 -6.63 33.09
N THR A 358 18.96 -5.41 33.15
CA THR A 358 19.69 -4.30 33.78
C THR A 358 19.82 -4.46 35.28
N GLY A 359 18.77 -4.91 35.97
CA GLY A 359 18.84 -5.22 37.40
C GLY A 359 19.86 -6.32 37.75
N CYS A 360 20.15 -7.22 36.81
CA CYS A 360 21.22 -8.22 36.95
C CYS A 360 22.62 -7.63 36.72
N SER A 361 22.77 -6.65 35.82
CA SER A 361 24.05 -6.01 35.51
C SER A 361 24.58 -5.15 36.67
N GLU A 362 23.68 -4.46 37.40
CA GLU A 362 24.04 -3.65 38.57
C GLU A 362 24.47 -4.50 39.79
N ALA A 363 24.13 -5.79 39.80
CA ALA A 363 24.41 -6.69 40.92
C ALA A 363 25.77 -7.42 40.83
N GLN A 364 26.58 -7.19 39.79
CA GLN A 364 27.93 -7.74 39.70
C GLN A 364 28.97 -6.74 40.29
N PRO A 365 29.63 -7.05 41.42
CA PRO A 365 30.76 -6.25 41.87
C PRO A 365 31.94 -6.39 40.91
N GLU A 366 32.48 -5.26 40.48
CA GLU A 366 33.77 -5.15 39.77
C GLU A 366 34.83 -6.06 40.42
N PRO A 367 35.41 -7.04 39.70
CA PRO A 367 36.49 -7.86 40.23
C PRO A 367 37.78 -7.03 40.29
N GLY A 368 37.96 -6.23 41.33
CA GLY A 368 39.17 -5.42 41.46
C GLY A 368 39.39 -4.59 42.71
N GLN A 369 38.40 -4.36 43.58
CA GLN A 369 38.63 -3.56 44.79
C GLN A 369 38.94 -4.43 46.01
N THR A 370 40.23 -4.71 46.21
CA THR A 370 40.75 -5.14 47.52
C THR A 370 40.61 -4.01 48.53
N PRO A 371 40.03 -4.24 49.72
CA PRO A 371 39.99 -3.23 50.77
C PRO A 371 41.41 -3.05 51.33
N SER A 372 41.96 -1.84 51.18
CA SER A 372 43.17 -1.46 51.93
C SER A 372 42.77 -1.20 53.37
N GLY A 373 43.34 -2.01 54.27
CA GLY A 373 43.26 -1.81 55.72
C GLY A 373 44.22 -0.76 56.24
#